data_AF-A0A1S8LCD2-F1
#
_entry.id   AF-A0A1S8LCD2-F1
#
_cell.length_a   1.000
_cell.length_b   1.000
_cell.length_c   1.000
_cell.angle_alpha   90.00
_cell.angle_beta   90.00
_cell.angle_gamma   90.00
#
_symmetry.space_group_name_H-M   'P 1'
#
loop_
_entity.id
_entity.type
_entity.pdbx_description
1 polymer ?
#
loop_
_entity_poly.entity_id
_entity_poly.type
_entity_poly.pdbx_seq_one_letter_code
_entity_poly.pdbx_strand_id
1 'polypeptide(L)'
;MPTFPTLKLYYEGSYVRILQMNLYDLNYRYNGLQVTGKFDILTYEVVRDFQVEHKLVPDGIVGPITWTAILNQVTYIQSKLNSINFPLGNVDGIFGAKTTMAVKNFQSANNLLVNGIVTPRTRQKLFNPNPEINYSNRPSSLSLSSLNPYVASLAERFLNLCTKNGLNVIIITAFRSWDEQDILYAQGRTAPGNIVTDAQGGDSYHNWGLAFDSAPFENGRVAWDDSAAFNEMGVLGQQIGLEWGGNWTSYAISLVDTPHFQYTFGLSTEQLLNGLKPA
;
A
#
# COMPACT_ATOMS: atom_id res chain seq x y z
N MET A 1 17.69 4.43 -23.87
CA MET A 1 17.57 3.59 -22.67
C MET A 1 18.26 2.27 -22.95
N PRO A 2 19.05 1.71 -22.04
CA PRO A 2 19.59 0.36 -22.20
C PRO A 2 18.44 -0.64 -22.40
N THR A 3 18.63 -1.59 -23.31
CA THR A 3 17.64 -2.66 -23.56
C THR A 3 17.78 -3.73 -22.50
N PHE A 4 16.76 -3.90 -21.65
CA PHE A 4 16.71 -4.97 -20.66
C PHE A 4 16.11 -6.24 -21.26
N PRO A 5 16.62 -7.44 -20.90
CA PRO A 5 16.07 -8.70 -21.39
C PRO A 5 14.71 -9.00 -20.74
N THR A 6 13.91 -9.85 -21.40
CA THR A 6 12.71 -10.40 -20.74
C THR A 6 13.15 -11.38 -19.64
N LEU A 7 12.65 -11.18 -18.41
CA LEU A 7 12.89 -12.08 -17.29
C LEU A 7 11.62 -12.82 -16.89
N LYS A 8 11.77 -14.04 -16.38
CA LYS A 8 10.68 -14.89 -15.88
C LYS A 8 11.19 -15.86 -14.82
N LEU A 9 10.27 -16.57 -14.17
CA LEU A 9 10.57 -17.59 -13.16
C LEU A 9 11.71 -18.54 -13.61
N TYR A 10 12.60 -18.84 -12.67
CA TYR A 10 13.82 -19.63 -12.81
C TYR A 10 14.98 -18.99 -13.58
N TYR A 11 14.85 -17.74 -14.04
CA TYR A 11 16.00 -17.01 -14.61
C TYR A 11 16.96 -16.59 -13.49
N GLU A 12 18.24 -16.50 -13.80
CA GLU A 12 19.26 -16.03 -12.86
C GLU A 12 20.21 -15.03 -13.54
N GLY A 13 20.89 -14.19 -12.75
CA GLY A 13 21.97 -13.32 -13.20
C GLY A 13 21.83 -11.85 -12.80
N SER A 14 22.69 -11.02 -13.39
CA SER A 14 22.81 -9.59 -13.03
C SER A 14 21.52 -8.79 -13.29
N TYR A 15 20.79 -9.10 -14.35
CA TYR A 15 19.51 -8.43 -14.63
C TYR A 15 18.41 -8.78 -13.63
N VAL A 16 18.36 -10.03 -13.15
CA VAL A 16 17.48 -10.42 -12.06
C VAL A 16 17.86 -9.69 -10.78
N ARG A 17 19.16 -9.51 -10.53
CA ARG A 17 19.64 -8.73 -9.40
C ARG A 17 19.20 -7.27 -9.47
N ILE A 18 19.28 -6.65 -10.64
CA ILE A 18 18.81 -5.26 -10.86
C ILE A 18 17.30 -5.16 -10.63
N LEU A 19 16.52 -6.11 -11.15
CA LEU A 19 15.08 -6.18 -10.89
C LEU A 19 14.80 -6.21 -9.38
N GLN A 20 15.43 -7.13 -8.66
CA GLN A 20 15.24 -7.30 -7.22
C GLN A 20 15.68 -6.06 -6.44
N MET A 21 16.81 -5.43 -6.80
CA MET A 21 17.24 -4.16 -6.19
C MET A 21 16.21 -3.06 -6.36
N ASN A 22 15.72 -2.87 -7.59
CA ASN A 22 14.71 -1.86 -7.87
C ASN A 22 13.41 -2.11 -7.07
N LEU A 23 12.85 -3.32 -7.12
CA LEU A 23 11.62 -3.65 -6.39
C LEU A 23 11.82 -3.54 -4.87
N TYR A 24 12.93 -4.03 -4.34
CA TYR A 24 13.25 -3.99 -2.91
C TYR A 24 13.34 -2.55 -2.39
N ASP A 25 14.08 -1.68 -3.08
CA ASP A 25 14.29 -0.30 -2.63
C ASP A 25 13.09 0.62 -2.93
N LEU A 26 12.22 0.22 -3.87
CA LEU A 26 10.87 0.77 -4.05
C LEU A 26 9.87 0.27 -2.99
N ASN A 27 10.33 -0.46 -1.97
CA ASN A 27 9.54 -0.96 -0.83
C ASN A 27 8.59 -2.15 -1.14
N TYR A 28 8.78 -2.87 -2.25
CA TYR A 28 8.07 -4.13 -2.54
C TYR A 28 8.66 -5.33 -1.78
N ARG A 29 8.75 -5.23 -0.45
CA ARG A 29 9.44 -6.20 0.42
C ARG A 29 8.51 -7.03 1.31
N TYR A 30 7.19 -6.83 1.24
CA TYR A 30 6.25 -7.37 2.24
C TYR A 30 6.21 -8.91 2.28
N ASN A 31 6.65 -9.60 1.22
CA ASN A 31 6.80 -11.05 1.14
C ASN A 31 8.24 -11.55 1.43
N GLY A 32 9.14 -10.71 1.96
CA GLY A 32 10.51 -11.11 2.33
C GLY A 32 11.51 -11.14 1.17
N LEU A 33 11.29 -10.36 0.11
CA LEU A 33 12.13 -10.32 -1.10
C LEU A 33 13.62 -10.18 -0.77
N GLN A 34 14.45 -11.03 -1.37
CA GLN A 34 15.91 -10.98 -1.24
C GLN A 34 16.59 -10.71 -2.59
N VAL A 35 17.69 -9.97 -2.56
CA VAL A 35 18.51 -9.64 -3.75
C VAL A 35 19.53 -10.75 -4.02
N THR A 36 19.04 -11.90 -4.47
CA THR A 36 19.82 -13.12 -4.71
C THR A 36 20.38 -13.23 -6.12
N GLY A 37 19.80 -12.50 -7.07
CA GLY A 37 20.03 -12.71 -8.50
C GLY A 37 19.32 -13.93 -9.07
N LYS A 38 18.43 -14.58 -8.30
CA LYS A 38 17.61 -15.72 -8.75
C LYS A 38 16.14 -15.32 -8.79
N PHE A 39 15.49 -15.55 -9.92
CA PHE A 39 14.08 -15.23 -10.14
C PHE A 39 13.26 -16.42 -9.62
N ASP A 40 13.19 -16.53 -8.30
CA ASP A 40 12.41 -17.54 -7.59
C ASP A 40 10.92 -17.22 -7.55
N ILE A 41 10.15 -18.08 -6.88
CA ILE A 41 8.69 -17.94 -6.72
C ILE A 41 8.36 -16.61 -6.04
N LEU A 42 9.13 -16.22 -5.05
CA LEU A 42 8.94 -14.96 -4.34
C LEU A 42 9.17 -13.74 -5.26
N THR A 43 10.23 -13.76 -6.07
CA THR A 43 10.47 -12.71 -7.08
C THR A 43 9.32 -12.65 -8.09
N TYR A 44 8.78 -13.79 -8.50
CA TYR A 44 7.62 -13.88 -9.38
C TYR A 44 6.37 -13.26 -8.78
N GLU A 45 6.06 -13.56 -7.51
CA GLU A 45 4.93 -12.98 -6.79
C GLU A 45 5.07 -11.46 -6.68
N VAL A 46 6.23 -10.97 -6.26
CA VAL A 46 6.46 -9.52 -6.14
C VAL A 46 6.36 -8.80 -7.48
N VAL A 47 6.80 -9.41 -8.59
CA VAL A 47 6.59 -8.84 -9.93
C VAL A 47 5.11 -8.76 -10.27
N ARG A 48 4.32 -9.78 -9.95
CA ARG A 48 2.87 -9.75 -10.19
C ARG A 48 2.19 -8.69 -9.36
N ASP A 49 2.58 -8.51 -8.11
CA ASP A 49 2.04 -7.51 -7.22
C ASP A 49 2.32 -6.10 -7.75
N PHE A 50 3.57 -5.83 -8.17
CA PHE A 50 3.94 -4.61 -8.89
C PHE A 50 3.08 -4.41 -10.15
N GLN A 51 2.88 -5.46 -10.96
CA GLN A 51 2.06 -5.37 -12.16
C GLN A 51 0.60 -5.04 -11.84
N VAL A 52 0.01 -5.64 -10.81
CA VAL A 52 -1.37 -5.33 -10.36
C VAL A 52 -1.47 -3.86 -9.96
N GLU A 53 -0.58 -3.39 -9.09
CA GLU A 53 -0.61 -2.02 -8.58
C GLU A 53 -0.46 -0.97 -9.70
N HIS A 54 0.38 -1.25 -10.68
CA HIS A 54 0.59 -0.39 -11.85
C HIS A 54 -0.35 -0.68 -13.02
N LYS A 55 -1.42 -1.47 -12.81
CA LYS A 55 -2.47 -1.77 -13.81
C LYS A 55 -1.91 -2.37 -15.10
N LEU A 56 -0.87 -3.18 -14.97
CA LEU A 56 -0.28 -3.99 -16.04
C LEU A 56 -0.93 -5.38 -16.06
N VAL A 57 -0.59 -6.19 -17.07
CA VAL A 57 -0.95 -7.62 -17.08
C VAL A 57 -0.14 -8.33 -15.97
N PRO A 58 -0.77 -8.96 -14.96
CA PRO A 58 -0.08 -9.55 -13.82
C PRO A 58 0.39 -10.99 -14.11
N ASP A 59 1.18 -11.15 -15.17
CA ASP A 59 1.69 -12.45 -15.67
C ASP A 59 3.00 -12.91 -14.99
N GLY A 60 3.65 -12.05 -14.21
CA GLY A 60 4.93 -12.32 -13.55
C GLY A 60 6.12 -12.33 -14.50
N ILE A 61 5.96 -11.84 -15.73
CA ILE A 61 7.00 -11.73 -16.75
C ILE A 61 7.47 -10.28 -16.82
N VAL A 62 8.77 -10.06 -16.64
CA VAL A 62 9.37 -8.72 -16.75
C VAL A 62 9.80 -8.48 -18.18
N GLY A 63 8.83 -8.11 -19.02
CA GLY A 63 9.05 -7.66 -20.40
C GLY A 63 9.31 -6.15 -20.49
N PRO A 64 9.41 -5.59 -21.72
CA PRO A 64 9.70 -4.16 -21.92
C PRO A 64 8.73 -3.20 -21.22
N ILE A 65 7.45 -3.55 -21.13
CA ILE A 65 6.43 -2.73 -20.46
C ILE A 65 6.67 -2.70 -18.95
N THR A 66 6.88 -3.86 -18.32
CA THR A 66 7.18 -3.95 -16.88
C THR A 66 8.51 -3.29 -16.54
N TRP A 67 9.54 -3.50 -17.35
CA TRP A 67 10.80 -2.77 -17.19
C TRP A 67 10.61 -1.26 -17.25
N THR A 68 9.88 -0.76 -18.25
CA THR A 68 9.62 0.68 -18.38
C THR A 68 8.92 1.23 -17.14
N ALA A 69 7.91 0.54 -16.62
CA ALA A 69 7.21 0.95 -15.41
C ALA A 69 8.15 1.01 -14.18
N ILE A 70 8.96 -0.02 -13.94
CA ILE A 70 9.91 -0.07 -12.82
C ILE A 70 10.96 1.03 -12.96
N LEU A 71 11.58 1.18 -14.13
CA LEU A 71 12.61 2.19 -14.37
C LEU A 71 12.05 3.60 -14.22
N ASN A 72 10.81 3.86 -14.66
CA ASN A 72 10.16 5.16 -14.50
C ASN A 72 10.00 5.52 -13.01
N GLN A 73 9.62 4.57 -12.16
CA GLN A 73 9.55 4.80 -10.71
C GLN A 73 10.92 5.20 -10.12
N VAL A 74 11.98 4.47 -10.49
CA VAL A 74 13.34 4.78 -10.00
C VAL A 74 13.83 6.13 -10.54
N THR A 75 13.67 6.39 -11.84
CA THR A 75 14.09 7.67 -12.43
C THR A 75 13.34 8.87 -11.84
N TYR A 76 12.07 8.69 -11.47
CA TYR A 76 11.29 9.75 -10.81
C TYR A 76 11.87 10.12 -9.43
N ILE A 77 12.19 9.11 -8.62
CA ILE A 77 12.88 9.29 -7.33
C ILE A 77 14.26 9.91 -7.52
N GLN A 78 15.05 9.39 -8.46
CA GLN A 78 16.40 9.89 -8.73
C GLN A 78 16.37 11.37 -9.15
N SER A 79 15.46 11.73 -10.05
CA SER A 79 15.29 13.11 -10.54
C SER A 79 14.86 14.02 -9.40
N LYS A 80 13.95 13.56 -8.54
CA LYS A 80 13.48 14.33 -7.40
C LYS A 80 14.62 14.59 -6.41
N LEU A 81 15.39 13.56 -6.02
CA LEU A 81 16.55 13.71 -5.13
C LEU A 81 17.56 14.72 -5.65
N ASN A 82 17.93 14.62 -6.94
CA ASN A 82 18.81 15.60 -7.59
C ASN A 82 18.23 17.03 -7.51
N SER A 83 16.92 17.21 -7.74
CA SER A 83 16.27 18.53 -7.70
C SER A 83 16.21 19.17 -6.32
N ILE A 84 16.32 18.37 -5.24
CA ILE A 84 16.26 18.84 -3.85
C ILE A 84 17.62 18.75 -3.15
N ASN A 85 18.72 18.85 -3.92
CA ASN A 85 20.10 18.89 -3.43
C ASN A 85 20.58 17.63 -2.69
N PHE A 86 20.05 16.45 -3.05
CA PHE A 86 20.61 15.15 -2.69
C PHE A 86 21.20 14.48 -3.93
N PRO A 87 22.32 14.98 -4.47
CA PRO A 87 22.82 14.57 -5.77
C PRO A 87 23.31 13.12 -5.76
N LEU A 88 22.82 12.32 -6.71
CA LEU A 88 23.31 10.96 -6.99
C LEU A 88 24.05 10.85 -8.34
N GLY A 89 24.01 11.92 -9.14
CA GLY A 89 24.54 11.96 -10.50
C GLY A 89 23.49 11.57 -11.53
N ASN A 90 23.87 10.71 -12.47
CA ASN A 90 23.03 10.34 -13.61
C ASN A 90 21.73 9.64 -13.17
N VAL A 91 20.64 10.02 -13.81
CA VAL A 91 19.33 9.35 -13.68
C VAL A 91 19.29 8.20 -14.69
N ASP A 92 19.47 6.97 -14.20
CA ASP A 92 19.63 5.76 -15.01
C ASP A 92 18.53 4.70 -14.80
N GLY A 93 17.63 4.93 -13.84
CA GLY A 93 16.55 4.00 -13.49
C GLY A 93 17.02 2.78 -12.71
N ILE A 94 18.27 2.75 -12.25
CA ILE A 94 18.84 1.66 -11.45
C ILE A 94 18.97 2.15 -10.00
N PHE A 95 18.34 1.42 -9.08
CA PHE A 95 18.45 1.67 -7.64
C PHE A 95 19.76 1.07 -7.09
N GLY A 96 20.88 1.56 -7.63
CA GLY A 96 22.23 1.14 -7.23
C GLY A 96 22.77 1.90 -6.03
N ALA A 97 24.03 1.64 -5.67
CA ALA A 97 24.69 2.20 -4.49
C ALA A 97 24.62 3.74 -4.39
N LYS A 98 24.68 4.45 -5.51
CA LYS A 98 24.54 5.92 -5.55
C LYS A 98 23.13 6.38 -5.15
N THR A 99 22.11 5.75 -5.71
CA THR A 99 20.70 6.02 -5.37
C THR A 99 20.44 5.67 -3.90
N THR A 100 20.88 4.50 -3.43
CA THR A 100 20.75 4.09 -2.02
C THR A 100 21.43 5.09 -1.08
N MET A 101 22.63 5.57 -1.42
CA MET A 101 23.33 6.57 -0.61
C MET A 101 22.59 7.91 -0.56
N ALA A 102 22.09 8.38 -1.71
CA ALA A 102 21.31 9.62 -1.76
C ALA A 102 20.02 9.53 -0.95
N VAL A 103 19.33 8.38 -0.98
CA VAL A 103 18.15 8.15 -0.13
C VAL A 103 18.51 8.11 1.35
N LYS A 104 19.61 7.46 1.75
CA LYS A 104 20.08 7.47 3.15
C LYS A 104 20.41 8.90 3.63
N ASN A 105 21.09 9.69 2.80
CA ASN A 105 21.38 11.09 3.11
C ASN A 105 20.10 11.91 3.25
N PHE A 106 19.14 11.72 2.34
CA PHE A 106 17.82 12.36 2.43
C PHE A 106 17.08 11.96 3.70
N GLN A 107 17.03 10.67 4.02
CA GLN A 107 16.40 10.15 5.24
C GLN A 107 17.03 10.75 6.50
N SER A 108 18.36 10.76 6.57
CA SER A 108 19.10 11.34 7.70
C SER A 108 18.80 12.82 7.87
N ALA A 109 18.81 13.60 6.78
CA ALA A 109 18.52 15.03 6.80
C ALA A 109 17.06 15.36 7.18
N ASN A 110 16.15 14.39 7.06
CA ASN A 110 14.72 14.57 7.31
C ASN A 110 14.21 13.81 8.55
N ASN A 111 15.09 13.31 9.41
CA ASN A 111 14.74 12.55 10.62
C ASN A 111 13.86 11.32 10.33
N LEU A 112 14.16 10.61 9.24
CA LEU A 112 13.51 9.36 8.87
C LEU A 112 14.41 8.16 9.21
N LEU A 113 13.84 6.95 9.19
CA LEU A 113 14.61 5.71 9.32
C LEU A 113 15.63 5.59 8.16
N VAL A 114 16.92 5.60 8.49
CA VAL A 114 18.03 5.59 7.52
C VAL A 114 18.34 4.18 7.03
N ASN A 115 17.48 3.63 6.17
CA ASN A 115 17.65 2.29 5.60
C ASN A 115 17.97 2.29 4.09
N GLY A 116 17.82 3.42 3.40
CA GLY A 116 18.03 3.55 1.96
C GLY A 116 16.85 3.10 1.09
N ILE A 117 15.74 2.69 1.71
CA ILE A 117 14.52 2.19 1.06
C ILE A 117 13.47 3.30 1.06
N VAL A 118 12.76 3.49 -0.04
CA VAL A 118 11.72 4.52 -0.16
C VAL A 118 10.41 4.04 0.45
N THR A 119 10.36 3.99 1.77
CA THR A 119 9.13 3.73 2.54
C THR A 119 8.08 4.82 2.32
N PRO A 120 6.81 4.64 2.73
CA PRO A 120 5.77 5.65 2.55
C PRO A 120 6.14 7.00 3.18
N ARG A 121 6.69 6.99 4.39
CA ARG A 121 7.19 8.20 5.06
C ARG A 121 8.31 8.88 4.26
N THR A 122 9.22 8.10 3.67
CA THR A 122 10.26 8.63 2.78
C THR A 122 9.65 9.25 1.53
N ARG A 123 8.69 8.58 0.90
CA ARG A 123 8.00 9.04 -0.30
C ARG A 123 7.20 10.31 -0.05
N GLN A 124 6.38 10.35 1.01
CA GLN A 124 5.64 11.53 1.42
C GLN A 124 6.58 12.72 1.63
N LYS A 125 7.67 12.52 2.40
CA LYS A 125 8.62 13.60 2.65
C LYS A 125 9.32 14.07 1.37
N LEU A 126 9.57 13.16 0.44
CA LEU A 126 10.23 13.46 -0.83
C LEU A 126 9.32 14.25 -1.78
N PHE A 127 8.06 13.87 -1.92
CA PHE A 127 7.15 14.41 -2.94
C PHE A 127 6.12 15.41 -2.40
N ASN A 128 5.69 15.28 -1.16
CA ASN A 128 4.72 16.13 -0.50
C ASN A 128 5.20 16.53 0.93
N PRO A 129 6.32 17.27 1.05
CA PRO A 129 6.94 17.57 2.35
C PRO A 129 6.10 18.46 3.28
N ASN A 130 5.12 19.17 2.72
CA ASN A 130 4.24 20.11 3.43
C ASN A 130 2.76 19.79 3.09
N PRO A 131 2.23 18.65 3.56
CA PRO A 131 0.86 18.28 3.27
C PRO A 131 -0.12 19.23 3.97
N GLU A 132 -1.21 19.60 3.30
CA GLU A 132 -2.28 20.44 3.90
C GLU A 132 -2.92 19.76 5.12
N ILE A 133 -3.10 18.44 5.05
CA ILE A 133 -3.57 17.62 6.18
C ILE A 133 -2.41 16.74 6.63
N ASN A 134 -2.01 16.89 7.89
CA ASN A 134 -0.97 16.07 8.49
C ASN A 134 -1.54 14.71 8.95
N TYR A 135 -1.75 13.81 7.99
CA TYR A 135 -2.25 12.47 8.24
C TYR A 135 -1.29 11.62 9.08
N SER A 136 0.03 11.79 8.92
CA SER A 136 1.02 10.93 9.57
C SER A 136 1.08 11.09 11.09
N ASN A 137 0.66 12.23 11.63
CA ASN A 137 0.67 12.52 13.07
C ASN A 137 -0.73 12.54 13.69
N ARG A 138 -1.75 12.08 12.95
CA ARG A 138 -3.13 12.07 13.43
C ARG A 138 -3.40 10.80 14.23
N PRO A 139 -4.09 10.86 15.40
CA PRO A 139 -4.45 9.67 16.16
C PRO A 139 -5.56 8.87 15.49
N SER A 140 -5.59 7.57 15.76
CA SER A 140 -6.66 6.69 15.29
C SER A 140 -8.03 7.07 15.89
N SER A 141 -9.10 6.74 15.18
CA SER A 141 -10.46 7.10 15.57
C SER A 141 -11.47 6.08 15.06
N LEU A 142 -12.56 5.92 15.80
CA LEU A 142 -13.76 5.19 15.38
C LEU A 142 -14.83 6.13 14.79
N SER A 143 -14.64 7.45 14.89
CA SER A 143 -15.63 8.43 14.45
C SER A 143 -15.67 8.56 12.94
N LEU A 144 -16.86 8.57 12.34
CA LEU A 144 -17.02 8.85 10.90
C LEU A 144 -16.55 10.26 10.52
N SER A 145 -16.61 11.22 11.44
CA SER A 145 -16.04 12.56 11.23
C SER A 145 -14.52 12.54 11.05
N SER A 146 -13.86 11.41 11.33
CA SER A 146 -12.44 11.24 11.06
C SER A 146 -12.13 10.91 9.60
N LEU A 147 -13.13 10.52 8.81
CA LEU A 147 -12.98 10.16 7.40
C LEU A 147 -13.03 11.40 6.50
N ASN A 148 -12.70 11.23 5.22
CA ASN A 148 -13.05 12.19 4.20
C ASN A 148 -14.58 12.42 4.21
N PRO A 149 -15.10 13.66 4.06
CA PRO A 149 -16.53 13.94 4.20
C PRO A 149 -17.44 13.10 3.29
N TYR A 150 -17.02 12.83 2.05
CA TYR A 150 -17.79 11.98 1.14
C TYR A 150 -17.78 10.52 1.61
N VAL A 151 -16.63 10.02 2.05
CA VAL A 151 -16.49 8.67 2.61
C VAL A 151 -17.32 8.51 3.89
N ALA A 152 -17.33 9.53 4.75
CA ALA A 152 -18.20 9.58 5.94
C ALA A 152 -19.68 9.48 5.54
N SER A 153 -20.10 10.23 4.51
CA SER A 153 -21.48 10.17 4.01
C SER A 153 -21.84 8.79 3.43
N LEU A 154 -20.89 8.11 2.77
CA LEU A 154 -21.08 6.74 2.31
C LEU A 154 -21.18 5.77 3.48
N ALA A 155 -20.33 5.90 4.50
CA ALA A 155 -20.39 5.08 5.71
C ALA A 155 -21.74 5.24 6.44
N GLU A 156 -22.24 6.47 6.58
CA GLU A 156 -23.58 6.71 7.16
C GLU A 156 -24.71 6.07 6.33
N ARG A 157 -24.64 6.19 5.00
CA ARG A 157 -25.60 5.53 4.09
C ARG A 157 -25.52 4.02 4.18
N PHE A 158 -24.32 3.46 4.34
CA PHE A 158 -24.07 2.04 4.53
C PHE A 158 -24.71 1.54 5.82
N LEU A 159 -24.44 2.18 6.96
CA LEU A 159 -25.02 1.79 8.26
C LEU A 159 -26.57 1.82 8.21
N ASN A 160 -27.13 2.86 7.59
CA ASN A 160 -28.57 2.99 7.38
C ASN A 160 -29.13 1.89 6.47
N LEU A 161 -28.40 1.52 5.40
CA LEU A 161 -28.81 0.47 4.48
C LEU A 161 -28.78 -0.89 5.14
N CYS A 162 -27.73 -1.22 5.89
CA CYS A 162 -27.65 -2.45 6.69
C CYS A 162 -28.83 -2.53 7.68
N THR A 163 -29.07 -1.46 8.43
CA THR A 163 -30.19 -1.40 9.39
C THR A 163 -31.54 -1.62 8.72
N LYS A 164 -31.77 -1.03 7.53
CA LYS A 164 -33.01 -1.22 6.76
C LYS A 164 -33.20 -2.65 6.26
N ASN A 165 -32.12 -3.41 6.08
CA ASN A 165 -32.17 -4.82 5.71
C ASN A 165 -32.15 -5.75 6.94
N GLY A 166 -32.27 -5.21 8.15
CA GLY A 166 -32.31 -6.01 9.38
C GLY A 166 -30.94 -6.42 9.91
N LEU A 167 -29.85 -5.89 9.33
CA LEU A 167 -28.48 -6.19 9.74
C LEU A 167 -27.93 -5.09 10.65
N ASN A 168 -27.71 -5.43 11.92
CA ASN A 168 -27.07 -4.52 12.88
C ASN A 168 -25.54 -4.54 12.68
N VAL A 169 -24.96 -3.39 12.30
CA VAL A 169 -23.54 -3.25 12.02
C VAL A 169 -22.95 -2.08 12.79
N ILE A 170 -21.70 -2.20 13.22
CA ILE A 170 -20.96 -1.14 13.90
C ILE A 170 -19.67 -0.82 13.17
N ILE A 171 -19.17 0.40 13.32
CA ILE A 171 -17.82 0.77 12.90
C ILE A 171 -16.83 0.26 13.96
N ILE A 172 -15.87 -0.55 13.54
CA ILE A 172 -14.81 -1.08 14.40
C ILE A 172 -13.46 -0.38 14.17
N THR A 173 -13.28 0.28 13.03
CA THR A 173 -12.16 1.20 12.77
C THR A 173 -12.58 2.24 11.72
N ALA A 174 -12.26 3.52 11.92
CA ALA A 174 -12.38 4.54 10.89
C ALA A 174 -10.98 4.98 10.44
N PHE A 175 -10.54 6.18 10.83
CA PHE A 175 -9.17 6.60 10.60
C PHE A 175 -8.19 5.78 11.46
N ARG A 176 -7.17 5.18 10.84
CA ARG A 176 -6.06 4.51 11.53
C ARG A 176 -4.80 5.34 11.36
N SER A 177 -4.13 5.67 12.45
CA SER A 177 -2.86 6.39 12.40
C SER A 177 -1.78 5.59 11.68
N TRP A 178 -0.79 6.29 11.13
CA TRP A 178 0.33 5.64 10.45
C TRP A 178 1.17 4.82 11.44
N ASP A 179 1.36 5.32 12.66
CA ASP A 179 2.10 4.62 13.71
C ASP A 179 1.39 3.33 14.14
N GLU A 180 0.06 3.36 14.30
CA GLU A 180 -0.70 2.14 14.60
C GLU A 180 -0.63 1.14 13.44
N GLN A 181 -0.71 1.62 12.19
CA GLN A 181 -0.55 0.76 11.03
C GLN A 181 0.85 0.13 10.97
N ASP A 182 1.91 0.88 11.31
CA ASP A 182 3.27 0.34 11.42
C ASP A 182 3.38 -0.73 12.53
N ILE A 183 2.65 -0.58 13.64
CA ILE A 183 2.56 -1.60 14.70
C ILE A 183 1.87 -2.87 14.19
N LEU A 184 0.76 -2.75 13.46
CA LEU A 184 0.08 -3.89 12.85
C LEU A 184 0.97 -4.59 11.81
N TYR A 185 1.65 -3.81 10.97
CA TYR A 185 2.59 -4.32 9.97
C TYR A 185 3.74 -5.11 10.62
N ALA A 186 4.20 -4.71 11.80
CA ALA A 186 5.27 -5.38 12.52
C ALA A 186 4.88 -6.79 13.04
N GLN A 187 3.59 -7.07 13.26
CA GLN A 187 3.13 -8.37 13.78
C GLN A 187 3.46 -9.51 12.82
N GLY A 188 4.01 -10.60 13.36
CA GLY A 188 4.48 -11.74 12.58
C GLY A 188 5.78 -11.50 11.80
N ARG A 189 6.33 -10.27 11.85
CA ARG A 189 7.58 -9.89 11.19
C ARG A 189 8.69 -9.56 12.19
N THR A 190 8.51 -8.45 12.91
CA THR A 190 9.46 -7.95 13.92
C THR A 190 8.84 -7.88 15.31
N ALA A 191 7.54 -8.17 15.44
CA ALA A 191 6.81 -8.32 16.68
C ALA A 191 6.04 -9.66 16.69
N PRO A 192 5.77 -10.25 17.87
CA PRO A 192 4.94 -11.45 17.98
C PRO A 192 3.51 -11.21 17.46
N GLY A 193 2.84 -12.29 17.03
CA GLY A 193 1.48 -12.26 16.50
C GLY A 193 1.39 -12.83 15.09
N ASN A 194 0.16 -12.93 14.58
CA ASN A 194 -0.07 -13.29 13.19
C ASN A 194 0.13 -12.05 12.31
N ILE A 195 0.52 -12.25 11.05
CA ILE A 195 0.47 -11.18 10.06
C ILE A 195 -1.01 -10.82 9.82
N VAL A 196 -1.37 -9.57 10.06
CA VAL A 196 -2.74 -9.05 9.89
C VAL A 196 -2.87 -8.00 8.79
N THR A 197 -1.73 -7.54 8.25
CA THR A 197 -1.68 -6.54 7.18
C THR A 197 -0.33 -6.56 6.48
N ASP A 198 -0.32 -6.17 5.22
CA ASP A 198 0.88 -5.96 4.41
C ASP A 198 1.18 -4.48 4.15
N ALA A 199 0.31 -3.58 4.60
CA ALA A 199 0.46 -2.15 4.46
C ALA A 199 1.27 -1.55 5.62
N GLN A 200 2.32 -0.80 5.30
CA GLN A 200 3.00 0.09 6.26
C GLN A 200 2.15 1.34 6.51
N GLY A 201 2.48 2.13 7.53
CA GLY A 201 1.87 3.43 7.76
C GLY A 201 2.04 4.34 6.54
N GLY A 202 0.92 4.73 5.93
CA GLY A 202 0.85 5.50 4.68
C GLY A 202 0.43 4.67 3.46
N ASP A 203 0.53 3.34 3.53
CA ASP A 203 0.13 2.39 2.47
C ASP A 203 -1.24 1.75 2.71
N SER A 204 -1.99 2.19 3.73
CA SER A 204 -3.38 1.79 3.96
C SER A 204 -4.33 2.94 3.76
N TYR A 205 -5.48 2.72 3.12
CA TYR A 205 -6.50 3.76 2.92
C TYR A 205 -7.12 4.28 4.23
N HIS A 206 -7.04 3.52 5.33
CA HIS A 206 -7.39 4.03 6.66
C HIS A 206 -6.52 5.22 7.06
N ASN A 207 -5.25 5.22 6.65
CA ASN A 207 -4.28 6.27 6.94
C ASN A 207 -4.56 7.59 6.23
N TRP A 208 -5.54 7.59 5.32
CA TRP A 208 -5.97 8.74 4.53
C TRP A 208 -7.44 9.11 4.80
N GLY A 209 -8.11 8.38 5.70
CA GLY A 209 -9.55 8.55 5.96
C GLY A 209 -10.42 8.13 4.77
N LEU A 210 -9.93 7.19 3.94
CA LEU A 210 -10.59 6.68 2.74
C LEU A 210 -11.11 5.25 2.89
N ALA A 211 -10.93 4.66 4.06
CA ALA A 211 -11.45 3.35 4.41
C ALA A 211 -11.99 3.33 5.85
N PHE A 212 -12.85 2.36 6.11
CA PHE A 212 -13.36 2.03 7.43
C PHE A 212 -13.63 0.52 7.50
N ASP A 213 -13.51 -0.02 8.71
CA ASP A 213 -13.86 -1.40 9.02
C ASP A 213 -15.19 -1.40 9.74
N SER A 214 -16.08 -2.29 9.32
CA SER A 214 -17.36 -2.53 9.98
C SER A 214 -17.58 -4.01 10.23
N ALA A 215 -18.41 -4.33 11.22
CA ALA A 215 -18.73 -5.71 11.52
C ALA A 215 -20.18 -5.87 12.00
N PRO A 216 -20.83 -7.01 11.71
CA PRO A 216 -22.10 -7.37 12.30
C PRO A 216 -21.99 -7.45 13.84
N PHE A 217 -23.00 -6.94 14.54
CA PHE A 217 -23.00 -6.84 15.99
C PHE A 217 -24.27 -7.44 16.58
N GLU A 218 -24.10 -8.51 17.36
CA GLU A 218 -25.19 -9.26 17.96
C GLU A 218 -24.88 -9.61 19.40
N ASN A 219 -25.90 -9.62 20.26
CA ASN A 219 -25.76 -10.03 21.67
C ASN A 219 -24.63 -9.31 22.43
N GLY A 220 -24.39 -8.03 22.11
CA GLY A 220 -23.37 -7.21 22.75
C GLY A 220 -21.93 -7.45 22.29
N ARG A 221 -21.72 -8.21 21.20
CA ARG A 221 -20.38 -8.48 20.64
C ARG A 221 -20.38 -8.50 19.12
N VAL A 222 -19.19 -8.38 18.53
CA VAL A 222 -19.00 -8.62 17.10
C VAL A 222 -19.22 -10.10 16.78
N ALA A 223 -19.99 -10.40 15.74
CA ALA A 223 -20.32 -11.74 15.29
C ALA A 223 -19.26 -12.28 14.30
N TRP A 224 -18.01 -12.43 14.75
CA TRP A 224 -16.87 -12.85 13.91
C TRP A 224 -17.09 -14.16 13.14
N ASP A 225 -17.89 -15.08 13.70
CA ASP A 225 -18.16 -16.39 13.11
C ASP A 225 -19.31 -16.36 12.09
N ASP A 226 -20.02 -15.23 11.94
CA ASP A 226 -21.15 -15.09 11.02
C ASP A 226 -20.71 -14.61 9.63
N SER A 227 -20.09 -15.52 8.89
CA SER A 227 -19.66 -15.27 7.51
C SER A 227 -20.82 -14.83 6.59
N ALA A 228 -22.06 -15.26 6.86
CA ALA A 228 -23.21 -14.87 6.05
C ALA A 228 -23.55 -13.39 6.26
N ALA A 229 -23.56 -12.92 7.52
CA ALA A 229 -23.76 -11.52 7.86
C ALA A 229 -22.64 -10.62 7.29
N PHE A 230 -21.37 -11.06 7.32
CA PHE A 230 -20.28 -10.33 6.68
C PHE A 230 -20.44 -10.24 5.15
N ASN A 231 -20.88 -11.32 4.50
CA ASN A 231 -21.15 -11.32 3.07
C ASN A 231 -22.32 -10.37 2.70
N GLU A 232 -23.42 -10.42 3.47
CA GLU A 232 -24.56 -9.53 3.27
C GLU A 232 -24.15 -8.06 3.44
N MET A 233 -23.44 -7.74 4.53
CA MET A 233 -22.85 -6.43 4.78
C MET A 233 -21.99 -5.96 3.60
N GLY A 234 -21.13 -6.84 3.09
CA GLY A 234 -20.28 -6.59 1.92
C GLY A 234 -21.05 -6.24 0.66
N VAL A 235 -22.11 -7.01 0.36
CA VAL A 235 -22.98 -6.77 -0.80
C VAL A 235 -23.72 -5.44 -0.66
N LEU A 236 -24.24 -5.12 0.53
CA LEU A 236 -24.94 -3.85 0.76
C LEU A 236 -24.00 -2.64 0.62
N GLY A 237 -22.75 -2.73 1.11
CA GLY A 237 -21.75 -1.68 0.90
C GLY A 237 -21.48 -1.40 -0.58
N GLN A 238 -21.36 -2.45 -1.38
CA GLN A 238 -21.12 -2.32 -2.83
C GLN A 238 -22.28 -1.66 -3.56
N GLN A 239 -23.54 -1.86 -3.14
CA GLN A 239 -24.71 -1.22 -3.77
C GLN A 239 -24.67 0.31 -3.72
N ILE A 240 -23.94 0.89 -2.78
CA ILE A 240 -23.79 2.34 -2.63
C ILE A 240 -22.44 2.86 -3.13
N GLY A 241 -21.66 2.01 -3.80
CA GLY A 241 -20.39 2.37 -4.45
C GLY A 241 -19.14 2.17 -3.60
N LEU A 242 -19.23 1.53 -2.42
CA LEU A 242 -18.03 1.16 -1.67
C LEU A 242 -17.34 -0.02 -2.34
N GLU A 243 -16.01 0.03 -2.38
CA GLU A 243 -15.19 -1.16 -2.61
C GLU A 243 -15.18 -1.99 -1.31
N TRP A 244 -15.28 -3.30 -1.42
CA TRP A 244 -15.33 -4.21 -0.27
C TRP A 244 -14.14 -5.18 -0.29
N GLY A 245 -13.44 -5.28 0.84
CA GLY A 245 -12.26 -6.15 1.02
C GLY A 245 -12.57 -7.63 0.91
N GLY A 246 -13.83 -8.04 1.09
CA GLY A 246 -14.28 -9.42 0.90
C GLY A 246 -14.16 -9.94 -0.54
N ASN A 247 -14.05 -9.05 -1.54
CA ASN A 247 -13.84 -9.44 -2.93
C ASN A 247 -12.36 -9.59 -3.31
N TRP A 248 -11.44 -9.19 -2.41
CA TRP A 248 -10.02 -9.21 -2.74
C TRP A 248 -9.53 -10.64 -2.83
N THR A 249 -9.01 -10.97 -4.01
CA THR A 249 -8.34 -12.24 -4.28
C THR A 249 -6.95 -11.88 -4.75
N SER A 250 -5.93 -12.24 -3.97
CA SER A 250 -4.54 -12.15 -4.42
C SER A 250 -3.93 -13.54 -4.45
N TYR A 251 -2.99 -13.77 -5.38
CA TYR A 251 -2.25 -15.02 -5.45
C TYR A 251 -1.20 -15.16 -4.34
N ALA A 252 -0.79 -14.05 -3.72
CA ALA A 252 0.27 -14.02 -2.70
C ALA A 252 -0.28 -14.00 -1.25
N ILE A 253 -1.51 -13.54 -1.04
CA ILE A 253 -2.10 -13.31 0.29
C ILE A 253 -3.59 -13.67 0.25
N SER A 254 -3.99 -14.66 1.07
CA SER A 254 -5.38 -15.10 1.23
C SER A 254 -6.15 -14.32 2.31
N LEU A 255 -5.79 -13.07 2.58
CA LEU A 255 -6.50 -12.23 3.54
C LEU A 255 -7.69 -11.60 2.84
N VAL A 256 -8.80 -12.34 2.85
CA VAL A 256 -10.11 -11.78 2.57
C VAL A 256 -10.47 -10.87 3.75
N ASP A 257 -10.40 -9.57 3.53
CA ASP A 257 -10.63 -8.56 4.56
C ASP A 257 -12.13 -8.18 4.60
N THR A 258 -12.96 -9.12 5.08
CA THR A 258 -14.42 -8.95 5.07
C THR A 258 -14.95 -7.76 5.90
N PRO A 259 -14.27 -7.26 6.95
CA PRO A 259 -14.67 -6.02 7.61
C PRO A 259 -14.42 -4.76 6.79
N HIS A 260 -13.47 -4.77 5.84
CA HIS A 260 -12.93 -3.56 5.22
C HIS A 260 -13.81 -3.01 4.08
N PHE A 261 -14.05 -1.70 4.12
CA PHE A 261 -14.66 -0.93 3.05
C PHE A 261 -13.83 0.29 2.72
N GLN A 262 -13.77 0.65 1.44
CA GLN A 262 -13.08 1.85 1.00
C GLN A 262 -13.77 2.57 -0.15
N TYR A 263 -13.43 3.84 -0.31
CA TYR A 263 -13.70 4.61 -1.51
C TYR A 263 -12.49 5.49 -1.82
N THR A 264 -11.77 5.11 -2.87
CA THR A 264 -10.40 5.59 -3.15
C THR A 264 -10.36 6.79 -4.08
N PHE A 265 -11.49 7.16 -4.69
CA PHE A 265 -11.56 8.13 -5.79
C PHE A 265 -10.67 7.74 -7.00
N GLY A 266 -10.34 6.45 -7.12
CA GLY A 266 -9.43 5.94 -8.14
C GLY A 266 -7.95 6.26 -7.89
N LEU A 267 -7.61 6.79 -6.71
CA LEU A 267 -6.23 7.13 -6.33
C LEU A 267 -5.54 5.94 -5.66
N SER A 268 -4.29 5.67 -6.02
CA SER A 268 -3.42 4.79 -5.23
C SER A 268 -2.87 5.49 -4.00
N THR A 269 -2.44 4.73 -2.99
CA THR A 269 -1.68 5.27 -1.85
C THR A 269 -0.41 5.97 -2.30
N GLU A 270 0.28 5.46 -3.33
CA GLU A 270 1.45 6.13 -3.89
C GLU A 270 1.12 7.53 -4.45
N GLN A 271 -0.05 7.70 -5.07
CA GLN A 271 -0.52 9.01 -5.56
C GLN A 271 -0.83 9.96 -4.40
N LEU A 272 -1.46 9.45 -3.33
CA LEU A 272 -1.72 10.22 -2.10
C LEU A 272 -0.41 10.66 -1.42
N LEU A 273 0.59 9.77 -1.35
CA LEU A 273 1.94 10.07 -0.87
C LEU A 273 2.62 11.16 -1.70
N ASN A 274 2.35 11.18 -3.01
CA ASN A 274 2.86 12.21 -3.92
C ASN A 274 2.05 13.53 -3.87
N GLY A 275 1.01 13.60 -3.04
CA GLY A 275 0.22 14.82 -2.80
C GLY A 275 -1.02 14.99 -3.68
N LEU A 276 -1.40 13.97 -4.47
CA LEU A 276 -2.73 13.94 -5.07
C LEU A 276 -3.77 13.79 -3.96
N LYS A 277 -4.97 14.32 -4.21
CA LYS A 277 -6.05 14.34 -3.22
C LYS A 277 -7.36 13.86 -3.84
N PRO A 278 -8.23 13.24 -3.04
CA PRO A 278 -9.64 13.06 -3.39
C PRO A 278 -10.25 14.38 -3.86
N ALA A 279 -10.91 14.35 -5.02
CA ALA A 279 -11.65 15.48 -5.57
C ALA A 279 -13.07 15.56 -5.00
#